data_AF-A0A151CJ28-F1
#
_entry.id   AF-A0A151CJ28-F1
#
_cell.length_a   1.000
_cell.length_b   1.000
_cell.length_c   1.000
_cell.angle_alpha   90.00
_cell.angle_beta   90.00
_cell.angle_gamma   90.00
#
_symmetry.space_group_name_H-M   'P 1'
#
loop_
_entity.id
_entity.type
_entity.pdbx_description
1 polymer ?
#
loop_
_entity_poly.entity_id
_entity_poly.type
_entity_poly.pdbx_seq_one_letter_code
_entity_poly.pdbx_strand_id
1 'polypeptide(L)'
;MLKKMKDTALSKGLKAAINYKVKEYGEMIRLNLDSKSKTIELELMLEGEKEPLHVKVNRYELREEGGRYYLIAEDIVTSRAWINTVAAQYLHGQKFEIPAEYAKLLKVVV
;
A
#
# COMPACT_ATOMS: atom_id res chain seq x y z
N MET A 1 19.53 -12.41 -2.48
CA MET A 1 19.22 -12.25 -1.04
C MET A 1 18.70 -10.85 -0.72
N LEU A 2 19.46 -9.79 -1.08
CA LEU A 2 19.11 -8.38 -0.87
C LEU A 2 17.71 -7.96 -1.41
N LYS A 3 17.34 -8.39 -2.62
CA LYS A 3 16.02 -8.09 -3.19
C LYS A 3 14.86 -8.64 -2.35
N LYS A 4 14.96 -9.90 -1.90
CA LYS A 4 13.95 -10.52 -1.03
C LYS A 4 13.83 -9.79 0.32
N MET A 5 14.95 -9.30 0.85
CA MET A 5 14.96 -8.51 2.08
C MET A 5 14.26 -7.15 1.89
N LYS A 6 14.50 -6.46 0.78
CA LYS A 6 13.80 -5.22 0.41
C LYS A 6 12.29 -5.45 0.27
N ASP A 7 11.90 -6.50 -0.45
CA ASP A 7 10.49 -6.85 -0.68
C ASP A 7 9.79 -7.16 0.66
N THR A 8 10.48 -7.88 1.55
CA THR A 8 9.96 -8.19 2.89
C THR A 8 9.81 -6.94 3.75
N ALA A 9 10.81 -6.05 3.75
CA ALA A 9 10.76 -4.80 4.51
C ALA A 9 9.64 -3.88 4.01
N LEU A 10 9.53 -3.74 2.68
CA LEU A 10 8.48 -2.96 2.05
C LEU A 10 7.08 -3.52 2.36
N SER A 11 6.92 -4.84 2.22
CA SER A 11 5.65 -5.51 2.53
C SER A 11 5.23 -5.30 3.98
N LYS A 12 6.16 -5.46 4.94
CA LYS A 12 5.90 -5.22 6.37
C LYS A 12 5.58 -3.75 6.67
N GLY A 13 6.35 -2.82 6.11
CA GLY A 13 6.13 -1.40 6.32
C GLY A 13 4.81 -0.91 5.73
N LEU A 14 4.46 -1.39 4.53
CA LEU A 14 3.18 -1.10 3.91
C LEU A 14 2.02 -1.70 4.72
N LYS A 15 2.16 -2.95 5.19
CA LYS A 15 1.18 -3.58 6.09
C LYS A 15 0.93 -2.73 7.35
N ALA A 16 1.99 -2.26 7.99
CA ALA A 16 1.87 -1.40 9.17
C ALA A 16 1.19 -0.07 8.85
N ALA A 17 1.60 0.61 7.77
CA ALA A 17 1.04 1.89 7.35
C ALA A 17 -0.45 1.78 6.97
N ILE A 18 -0.83 0.75 6.22
CA ILE A 18 -2.22 0.51 5.82
C ILE A 18 -3.06 0.18 7.04
N ASN A 19 -2.63 -0.77 7.89
CA ASN A 19 -3.34 -1.12 9.12
C ASN A 19 -3.60 0.12 9.98
N TYR A 20 -2.60 0.99 10.15
CA TYR A 20 -2.77 2.22 10.91
C TYR A 20 -3.81 3.16 10.30
N LYS A 21 -3.93 3.23 8.97
CA LYS A 21 -4.91 4.07 8.27
C LYS A 21 -6.33 3.49 8.29
N VAL A 22 -6.47 2.17 8.17
CA VAL A 22 -7.80 1.52 8.06
C VAL A 22 -8.43 1.19 9.41
N LYS A 23 -7.64 1.15 10.49
CA LYS A 23 -8.08 0.71 11.83
C LYS A 23 -9.35 1.37 12.38
N GLU A 24 -9.71 2.55 11.89
CA GLU A 24 -10.88 3.31 12.36
C GLU A 24 -12.18 2.88 11.67
N TYR A 25 -12.09 2.09 10.60
CA TYR A 25 -13.24 1.72 9.77
C TYR A 25 -13.11 0.29 9.18
N GLY A 26 -12.15 -0.50 9.65
CA GLY A 26 -11.96 -1.86 9.19
C GLY A 26 -10.60 -2.47 9.54
N GLU A 27 -10.36 -3.65 8.99
CA GLU A 27 -9.14 -4.43 9.16
C GLU A 27 -8.61 -4.94 7.82
N MET A 28 -7.29 -5.09 7.72
CA MET A 28 -6.66 -5.69 6.54
C MET A 28 -6.56 -7.21 6.72
N ILE A 29 -7.27 -7.94 5.88
CA ILE A 29 -7.27 -9.41 5.84
C ILE A 29 -6.00 -9.90 5.14
N ARG A 30 -5.69 -9.28 4.00
CA ARG A 30 -4.61 -9.73 3.12
C ARG A 30 -3.88 -8.55 2.50
N LEU A 31 -2.57 -8.73 2.35
CA LEU A 31 -1.70 -7.86 1.55
C LEU A 31 -0.75 -8.73 0.74
N ASN A 32 -0.75 -8.52 -0.56
CA ASN A 32 0.21 -9.07 -1.49
C ASN A 32 0.90 -7.92 -2.23
N LEU A 33 2.22 -7.88 -2.18
CA LEU A 33 3.02 -6.89 -2.88
C LEU A 33 3.92 -7.60 -3.88
N ASP A 34 3.80 -7.23 -5.15
CA ASP A 34 4.71 -7.67 -6.20
C ASP A 34 5.59 -6.50 -6.63
N SER A 35 6.82 -6.50 -6.12
CA SER A 35 7.80 -5.46 -6.43
C SER A 35 8.36 -5.53 -7.84
N LYS A 36 8.18 -6.67 -8.54
CA LYS A 36 8.61 -6.85 -9.93
C LYS A 36 7.62 -6.19 -10.88
N SER A 37 6.33 -6.45 -10.69
CA SER A 37 5.27 -5.81 -11.49
C SER A 37 4.89 -4.43 -10.95
N LYS A 38 5.38 -4.04 -9.77
CA LYS A 38 5.00 -2.82 -9.04
C LYS A 38 3.49 -2.75 -8.81
N THR A 39 2.91 -3.88 -8.41
CA THR A 39 1.49 -4.00 -8.07
C THR A 39 1.30 -4.36 -6.60
N ILE A 40 0.14 -3.97 -6.07
CA ILE A 40 -0.29 -4.32 -4.72
C ILE A 40 -1.72 -4.83 -4.81
N GLU A 41 -2.01 -5.93 -4.15
CA GLU A 41 -3.37 -6.43 -3.95
C GLU A 41 -3.62 -6.54 -2.45
N LEU A 42 -4.76 -6.01 -2.01
CA LEU A 42 -5.14 -6.02 -0.61
C LEU A 42 -6.63 -6.28 -0.46
N GLU A 43 -6.97 -6.98 0.61
CA GLU A 43 -8.35 -7.28 1.00
C GLU A 43 -8.59 -6.64 2.37
N LEU A 44 -9.64 -5.84 2.47
CA LEU A 44 -10.04 -5.15 3.69
C LEU A 44 -11.43 -5.64 4.11
N MET A 45 -11.61 -6.03 5.37
CA MET A 45 -12.93 -6.14 5.96
C MET A 45 -13.30 -4.78 6.53
N LEU A 46 -14.22 -4.08 5.88
CA LEU A 46 -14.67 -2.77 6.34
C LEU A 46 -15.86 -2.92 7.27
N GLU A 47 -15.95 -2.06 8.28
CA GLU A 47 -17.10 -2.04 9.19
C GLU A 47 -18.39 -1.72 8.43
N GLY A 48 -19.44 -2.49 8.72
CA GLY A 48 -20.74 -2.35 8.04
C GLY A 48 -20.83 -3.04 6.68
N GLU A 49 -19.73 -3.59 6.16
CA GLU A 49 -19.73 -4.35 4.91
C GLU A 49 -19.89 -5.85 5.15
N LYS A 50 -20.62 -6.51 4.24
CA LYS A 50 -20.83 -7.97 4.31
C LYS A 50 -19.70 -8.78 3.69
N GLU A 51 -19.01 -8.18 2.72
CA GLU A 51 -17.97 -8.82 1.92
C GLU A 51 -16.71 -7.95 1.91
N PRO A 52 -15.51 -8.57 1.92
CA PRO A 52 -14.26 -7.83 1.87
C PRO A 52 -14.18 -6.90 0.67
N LEU A 53 -13.74 -5.67 0.89
CA LEU A 53 -13.32 -4.79 -0.18
C LEU A 53 -12.00 -5.30 -0.76
N HIS A 54 -12.01 -5.64 -2.05
CA HIS A 54 -10.80 -6.00 -2.78
C HIS A 54 -10.26 -4.73 -3.43
N VAL A 55 -8.98 -4.46 -3.24
CA VAL A 55 -8.29 -3.30 -3.82
C VAL A 55 -7.03 -3.77 -4.52
N LYS A 56 -6.82 -3.26 -5.72
CA LYS A 56 -5.63 -3.48 -6.53
C LYS A 56 -5.03 -2.14 -6.90
N VAL A 57 -3.75 -1.98 -6.58
CA VAL A 57 -2.92 -0.90 -7.08
C VAL A 57 -2.14 -1.45 -8.27
N ASN A 58 -2.49 -1.04 -9.49
CA ASN A 58 -1.86 -1.54 -10.71
C ASN A 58 -0.47 -0.92 -10.94
N ARG A 59 -0.21 0.25 -10.34
CA ARG A 59 1.09 0.91 -10.39
C ARG A 59 1.33 1.67 -9.09
N TYR A 60 2.48 1.43 -8.49
CA TYR A 60 2.99 2.26 -7.40
C TYR A 60 4.43 2.73 -7.66
N GLU A 61 4.78 3.84 -7.04
CA GLU A 61 6.14 4.37 -7.02
C GLU A 61 6.69 4.42 -5.59
N LEU A 62 8.01 4.29 -5.45
CA LEU A 62 8.71 4.55 -4.20
C LEU A 62 9.52 5.82 -4.38
N ARG A 63 9.31 6.79 -3.51
CA ARG A 63 10.00 8.08 -3.55
C ARG A 63 10.64 8.38 -2.20
N GLU A 64 11.88 8.84 -2.22
CA GLU A 64 12.54 9.40 -1.06
C GLU A 64 12.39 10.93 -1.09
N GLU A 65 11.86 11.51 -0.02
CA GLU A 65 11.73 12.96 0.15
C GLU A 65 12.20 13.31 1.56
N GLY A 66 13.24 14.15 1.69
CA GLY A 66 13.74 14.61 2.99
C GLY A 66 14.19 13.48 3.94
N GLY A 67 14.71 12.37 3.40
CA GLY A 67 15.15 11.21 4.19
C GLY A 67 14.01 10.27 4.65
N ARG A 68 12.76 10.54 4.24
CA ARG A 68 11.60 9.68 4.45
C ARG A 68 11.23 8.98 3.15
N TYR A 69 10.60 7.81 3.25
CA TYR A 69 10.18 7.03 2.09
C TYR A 69 8.67 7.01 1.99
N TYR A 70 8.19 7.22 0.78
CA TYR A 70 6.78 7.23 0.44
C TYR A 70 6.49 6.20 -0.63
N LEU A 71 5.41 5.46 -0.44
CA LEU A 71 4.77 4.70 -1.50
C LEU A 71 3.66 5.57 -2.09
N ILE A 72 3.71 5.78 -3.40
CA ILE A 72 2.75 6.60 -4.13
C ILE A 72 1.88 5.65 -4.94
N ALA A 73 0.58 5.62 -4.65
CA ALA A 73 -0.38 4.80 -5.38
C ALA A 73 -0.92 5.59 -6.59
N GLU A 74 -0.70 5.09 -7.79
CA GLU A 74 -1.02 5.82 -9.03
C GLU A 74 -2.32 5.35 -9.65
N ASP A 75 -2.59 4.04 -9.65
CA ASP A 75 -3.79 3.47 -10.28
C ASP A 75 -4.43 2.49 -9.31
N ILE A 76 -5.58 2.88 -8.74
CA ILE A 76 -6.30 2.13 -7.72
C ILE A 76 -7.63 1.66 -8.33
N VAL A 77 -7.82 0.34 -8.34
CA VAL A 77 -9.04 -0.33 -8.75
C VAL A 77 -9.56 -1.15 -7.58
N THR A 78 -10.87 -1.15 -7.37
CA THR A 78 -11.53 -1.87 -6.29
C THR A 78 -12.70 -2.69 -6.80
N SER A 79 -13.17 -3.65 -5.99
CA SER A 79 -14.36 -4.45 -6.30
C SER A 79 -15.67 -3.65 -6.28
N ARG A 80 -15.67 -2.40 -5.82
CA ARG A 80 -16.87 -1.57 -5.71
C ARG A 80 -16.79 -0.39 -6.66
N ALA A 81 -17.71 -0.33 -7.62
CA ALA A 81 -17.70 0.67 -8.68
C ALA A 81 -17.71 2.12 -8.15
N TRP A 82 -18.51 2.41 -7.12
CA TRP A 82 -18.56 3.75 -6.54
C TRP A 82 -17.24 4.18 -5.87
N ILE A 83 -16.52 3.22 -5.26
CA ILE A 83 -15.20 3.49 -4.64
C ILE A 83 -14.18 3.79 -5.73
N ASN A 84 -14.26 3.15 -6.89
CA ASN A 84 -13.37 3.44 -8.02
C ASN A 84 -13.50 4.90 -8.45
N THR A 85 -14.73 5.43 -8.52
CA THR A 85 -14.97 6.85 -8.83
C THR A 85 -14.34 7.78 -7.79
N VAL A 86 -14.51 7.48 -6.50
CA VAL A 86 -13.91 8.26 -5.41
C VAL A 86 -12.38 8.17 -5.46
N ALA A 87 -11.82 6.98 -5.66
CA ALA A 87 -10.39 6.76 -5.72
C ALA A 87 -9.73 7.51 -6.89
N ALA A 88 -10.36 7.49 -8.06
CA ALA A 88 -9.88 8.24 -9.22
C ALA A 88 -9.87 9.76 -8.96
N GLN A 89 -10.83 10.27 -8.20
CA GLN A 89 -10.94 11.70 -7.91
C GLN A 89 -10.02 12.17 -6.77
N TYR A 90 -9.79 11.35 -5.75
CA TYR A 90 -9.16 11.79 -4.50
C TYR A 90 -7.91 11.02 -4.06
N LEU A 91 -7.68 9.83 -4.62
CA LEU A 91 -6.60 8.93 -4.17
C LEU A 91 -5.48 8.75 -5.21
N HIS A 92 -5.64 9.32 -6.41
CA HIS A 92 -4.57 9.34 -7.41
C HIS A 92 -3.34 10.10 -6.90
N GLY A 93 -2.18 9.45 -6.92
CA GLY A 93 -0.92 10.03 -6.45
C GLY A 93 -0.83 10.13 -4.92
N GLN A 94 -1.72 9.45 -4.19
CA GLN A 94 -1.72 9.55 -2.74
C GLN A 94 -0.47 8.91 -2.14
N LYS A 95 0.14 9.63 -1.18
CA LYS A 95 1.39 9.22 -0.54
C LYS A 95 1.13 8.48 0.76
N PHE A 96 1.73 7.30 0.88
CA PHE A 96 1.76 6.50 2.09
C PHE A 96 3.17 6.50 2.65
N GLU A 97 3.39 7.18 3.77
CA GLU A 97 4.69 7.20 4.43
C GLU A 97 5.01 5.80 4.96
N ILE A 98 6.17 5.28 4.57
CA ILE A 98 6.68 4.01 5.08
C ILE A 98 7.35 4.30 6.43
N PRO A 99 6.95 3.61 7.52
CA PRO A 99 7.52 3.86 8.83
C PRO A 99 9.05 3.72 8.83
N ALA A 100 9.73 4.63 9.54
CA ALA A 100 11.19 4.77 9.50
C ALA A 100 11.95 3.48 9.87
N GLU A 101 11.35 2.63 10.70
CA GLU A 101 11.89 1.32 11.08
C GLU A 101 12.08 0.37 9.88
N TYR A 102 11.21 0.45 8.87
CA TYR A 102 11.33 -0.31 7.62
C TYR A 102 12.11 0.42 6.53
N ALA A 103 12.11 1.76 6.58
CA ALA A 103 12.80 2.61 5.61
C ALA A 103 14.32 2.39 5.57
N LYS A 104 14.95 2.08 6.72
CA LYS A 104 16.40 1.81 6.80
C LYS A 104 16.82 0.59 5.96
N LEU A 105 15.93 -0.39 5.80
CA LEU A 105 16.19 -1.59 5.00
C LEU A 105 16.00 -1.33 3.49
N LEU A 106 15.35 -0.22 3.12
CA LEU A 106 15.22 0.24 1.73
C LEU A 106 16.48 0.98 1.25
N LYS A 107 17.22 1.63 2.17
CA LYS A 107 18.46 2.40 1.92
C LYS A 107 19.68 1.57 1.48
N VAL A 108 19.72 0.27 1.78
CA VAL A 108 20.94 -0.56 1.62
C VAL A 108 21.31 -0.85 0.15
N VAL A 109 20.52 -0.38 -0.83
CA VAL A 109 20.74 -0.65 -2.26
C VAL A 109 20.31 0.56 -3.12
N VAL A 110 20.73 1.76 -2.72
CA VAL A 110 20.83 2.93 -3.63
C VAL A 110 22.30 3.26 -3.79
#